data_AF-A0AAE3NKU7-F1
#
_entry.id   AF-A0AAE3NKU7-F1
#
_cell.length_a   1.000
_cell.length_b   1.000
_cell.length_c   1.000
_cell.angle_alpha   90.00
_cell.angle_beta   90.00
_cell.angle_gamma   90.00
#
_symmetry.space_group_name_H-M   'P 1'
#
loop_
_entity.id
_entity.type
_entity.pdbx_description
1 polymer ?
#
loop_
_entity_poly.entity_id
_entity_poly.type
_entity_poly.pdbx_seq_one_letter_code
_entity_poly.pdbx_strand_id
1 'polypeptide(L)'
;AGQGHILSYDRNGNRISDESWGTAVVPEYSQNTDALGVPTGDPYLAGYTTHTGVITTWYGYDSLNRLSTVSTGAYGQQQTGTVQKVVPQVDESGNPALDESGNPITNTVTMPVYSEVALDQSHAVTLDVRRYDGANRVVSSGPVNLPPNGTGVASGTIVSSGNTG
;
A
#
# COMPACT_ATOMS: atom_id res chain seq x y z
N ALA A 1 9.88 8.55 -22.78
CA ALA A 1 9.44 9.75 -22.04
C ALA A 1 10.05 9.66 -20.65
N GLY A 2 10.72 10.72 -20.18
CA GLY A 2 11.60 10.66 -19.02
C GLY A 2 10.88 10.30 -17.73
N GLN A 3 11.43 9.33 -17.02
CA GLN A 3 11.13 9.05 -15.60
C GLN A 3 11.46 10.33 -14.82
N GLY A 4 10.42 11.08 -14.46
CA GLY A 4 10.55 12.34 -13.72
C GLY A 4 10.46 12.12 -12.22
N HIS A 5 10.48 13.23 -11.49
CA HIS A 5 10.16 13.27 -10.07
C HIS A 5 9.27 14.48 -9.78
N ILE A 6 8.27 14.34 -8.91
CA ILE A 6 7.58 15.48 -8.30
C ILE A 6 8.03 15.55 -6.84
N LEU A 7 8.70 16.64 -6.49
CA LEU A 7 9.24 16.86 -5.15
C LEU A 7 8.39 17.90 -4.42
N SER A 8 7.99 17.59 -3.18
CA SER A 8 7.34 18.55 -2.29
C SER A 8 8.28 18.94 -1.15
N TYR A 9 8.16 20.18 -0.69
CA TYR A 9 9.00 20.75 0.36
C TYR A 9 8.18 21.42 1.45
N ASP A 10 8.71 21.42 2.67
CA ASP A 10 8.22 22.28 3.74
C ASP A 10 8.79 23.70 3.63
N ARG A 11 8.38 24.59 4.55
CA ARG A 11 8.83 26.00 4.60
C ARG A 11 10.32 26.16 4.93
N ASN A 12 10.95 25.13 5.50
CA ASN A 12 12.37 25.14 5.84
C ASN A 12 13.23 24.64 4.66
N GLY A 13 12.61 24.30 3.52
CA GLY A 13 13.29 23.76 2.35
C GLY A 13 13.63 22.27 2.48
N ASN A 14 13.07 21.57 3.46
CA ASN A 14 13.21 20.13 3.55
C ASN A 14 12.27 19.45 2.56
N ARG A 15 12.76 18.44 1.85
CA ARG A 15 11.91 17.60 1.00
C ARG A 15 11.00 16.77 1.90
N ILE A 16 9.69 16.86 1.76
CA ILE A 16 8.70 16.08 2.54
C ILE A 16 8.11 14.90 1.76
N SER A 17 8.11 14.97 0.43
CA SER A 17 7.77 13.83 -0.43
C SER A 17 8.49 13.88 -1.78
N ASP A 18 8.62 12.70 -2.40
CA ASP A 18 9.16 12.46 -3.73
C ASP A 18 8.29 11.42 -4.44
N GLU A 19 7.54 11.84 -5.45
CA GLU A 19 6.84 10.94 -6.37
C GLU A 19 7.72 10.67 -7.58
N SER A 20 8.17 9.43 -7.72
CA SER A 20 9.10 8.98 -8.75
C SER A 20 8.44 7.99 -9.70
N TRP A 21 8.75 8.06 -10.99
CA TRP A 21 8.27 7.04 -11.95
C TRP A 21 9.32 5.96 -12.14
N GLY A 22 8.96 4.71 -11.87
CA GLY A 22 9.90 3.60 -12.05
C GLY A 22 9.34 2.26 -11.59
N THR A 23 10.25 1.30 -11.44
CA THR A 23 9.97 -0.02 -10.92
C THR A 23 10.68 -0.18 -9.57
N ALA A 24 9.93 -0.53 -8.52
CA ALA A 24 10.49 -0.79 -7.19
C ALA A 24 9.68 -1.86 -6.46
N VAL A 25 10.27 -2.40 -5.40
CA VAL A 25 9.55 -3.24 -4.45
C VAL A 25 8.82 -2.34 -3.46
N VAL A 26 7.50 -2.48 -3.38
CA VAL A 26 6.62 -1.67 -2.53
C VAL A 26 5.81 -2.58 -1.60
N PRO A 27 5.38 -2.07 -0.43
CA PRO A 27 4.40 -2.74 0.41
C PRO A 27 3.05 -2.83 -0.30
N GLU A 28 2.40 -3.99 -0.19
CA GLU A 28 1.06 -4.23 -0.71
C GLU A 28 0.10 -4.51 0.44
N TYR A 29 -0.99 -3.74 0.51
CA TYR A 29 -2.09 -3.94 1.44
C TYR A 29 -3.27 -4.59 0.74
N SER A 30 -3.86 -5.59 1.38
CA SER A 30 -5.07 -6.26 0.93
C SER A 30 -6.24 -5.94 1.86
N GLN A 31 -7.43 -5.97 1.28
CA GLN A 31 -8.69 -5.76 2.00
C GLN A 31 -9.46 -7.08 2.00
N ASN A 32 -9.83 -7.56 3.19
CA ASN A 32 -10.79 -8.66 3.29
C ASN A 32 -12.15 -8.16 2.83
N THR A 33 -12.87 -8.99 2.08
CA THR A 33 -14.24 -8.69 1.63
C THR A 33 -15.20 -9.82 1.97
N ASP A 34 -16.47 -9.51 2.15
CA ASP A 34 -17.54 -10.51 2.22
C ASP A 34 -17.84 -11.13 0.84
N ALA A 35 -18.85 -12.00 0.78
CA ALA A 35 -19.27 -12.67 -0.46
C ALA A 35 -19.82 -11.71 -1.54
N LEU A 36 -20.18 -10.49 -1.17
CA LEU A 36 -20.63 -9.44 -2.08
C LEU A 36 -19.50 -8.48 -2.46
N GLY A 37 -18.28 -8.70 -1.97
CA GLY A 37 -17.13 -7.84 -2.22
C GLY A 37 -17.08 -6.61 -1.31
N VAL A 38 -17.89 -6.53 -0.26
CA VAL A 38 -17.89 -5.39 0.66
C VAL A 38 -16.73 -5.52 1.66
N PRO A 39 -15.96 -4.46 1.97
CA PRO A 39 -14.82 -4.52 2.87
C PRO A 39 -15.22 -4.97 4.28
N THR A 40 -14.45 -5.88 4.86
CA THR A 40 -14.58 -6.32 6.26
C THR A 40 -13.33 -5.95 7.05
N GLY A 41 -13.44 -4.90 7.88
CA GLY A 41 -12.34 -4.39 8.71
C GLY A 41 -11.31 -3.55 7.94
N ASP A 42 -10.22 -3.19 8.63
CA ASP A 42 -9.14 -2.39 8.06
C ASP A 42 -8.26 -3.21 7.09
N PRO A 43 -7.65 -2.56 6.07
CA PRO A 43 -6.65 -3.20 5.22
C PRO A 43 -5.46 -3.73 6.03
N TYR A 44 -4.90 -4.85 5.61
CA TYR A 44 -3.73 -5.46 6.24
C TYR A 44 -2.56 -5.55 5.26
N LEU A 45 -1.33 -5.47 5.78
CA LEU A 45 -0.13 -5.66 4.98
C LEU A 45 -0.07 -7.12 4.51
N ALA A 46 -0.29 -7.34 3.21
CA ALA A 46 -0.28 -8.66 2.60
C ALA A 46 1.13 -9.12 2.25
N GLY A 47 2.03 -8.18 1.94
CA GLY A 47 3.42 -8.48 1.66
C GLY A 47 4.13 -7.34 0.94
N TYR A 48 5.10 -7.72 0.12
CA TYR A 48 5.87 -6.81 -0.72
C TYR A 48 5.84 -7.33 -2.15
N THR A 49 5.59 -6.44 -3.10
CA THR A 49 5.47 -6.78 -4.52
C THR A 49 6.24 -5.79 -5.38
N THR A 50 6.63 -6.24 -6.58
CA THR A 50 7.25 -5.35 -7.57
C THR A 50 6.16 -4.53 -8.23
N HIS A 51 6.22 -3.22 -8.06
CA HIS A 51 5.30 -2.27 -8.69
C HIS A 51 6.03 -1.44 -9.75
N THR A 52 5.37 -1.19 -10.88
CA THR A 52 5.85 -0.28 -11.94
C THR A 52 4.86 0.85 -12.12
N GLY A 53 5.26 2.07 -11.76
CA GLY A 53 4.36 3.21 -11.70
C GLY A 53 4.93 4.36 -10.86
N VAL A 54 4.05 5.09 -10.17
CA VAL A 54 4.39 6.29 -9.37
C VAL A 54 4.72 5.91 -7.93
N ILE A 55 5.98 5.75 -7.61
CA ILE A 55 6.40 5.38 -6.26
C ILE A 55 6.60 6.65 -5.42
N THR A 56 5.84 6.79 -4.34
CA THR A 56 5.98 7.91 -3.40
C THR A 56 6.95 7.56 -2.28
N THR A 57 7.88 8.44 -1.96
CA THR A 57 8.71 8.36 -0.76
C THR A 57 8.44 9.58 0.12
N TRP A 58 8.24 9.37 1.42
CA TRP A 58 8.08 10.46 2.40
C TRP A 58 9.30 10.57 3.29
N TYR A 59 9.58 11.80 3.71
CA TYR A 59 10.71 12.13 4.54
C TYR A 59 10.23 12.85 5.80
N GLY A 60 10.55 12.30 6.96
CA GLY A 60 10.27 12.93 8.26
C GLY A 60 11.52 13.59 8.82
N TYR A 61 11.32 14.64 9.61
CA TYR A 61 12.39 15.42 10.22
C TYR A 61 12.19 15.51 11.73
N ASP A 62 13.28 15.55 12.48
CA ASP A 62 13.24 15.80 13.92
C ASP A 62 13.04 17.30 14.23
N SER A 63 12.95 17.63 15.52
CA SER A 63 12.76 19.00 15.99
C SER A 63 13.93 19.94 15.66
N LEU A 64 15.09 19.42 15.27
CA LEU A 64 16.26 20.18 14.84
C LEU A 64 16.37 20.27 13.32
N ASN A 65 15.30 19.95 12.59
CA ASN A 65 15.26 20.02 11.13
C ASN A 65 16.22 19.03 10.44
N ARG A 66 16.54 17.91 11.09
CA ARG A 66 17.40 16.86 10.53
C ARG A 66 16.54 15.69 10.08
N LEU A 67 16.89 15.09 8.93
CA LEU A 67 16.17 13.95 8.35
C LEU A 67 16.16 12.76 9.32
N SER A 68 14.99 12.41 9.83
CA SER A 68 14.81 11.39 10.87
C SER A 68 14.19 10.10 10.35
N THR A 69 13.32 10.15 9.33
CA THR A 69 12.68 8.97 8.76
C THR A 69 12.59 9.04 7.24
N VAL A 70 12.68 7.87 6.60
CA VAL A 70 12.37 7.69 5.18
C VAL A 70 11.38 6.55 5.06
N SER A 71 10.24 6.81 4.44
CA SER A 71 9.15 5.84 4.28
C SER A 71 8.74 5.71 2.82
N THR A 72 8.34 4.51 2.39
CA THR A 72 7.91 4.23 1.02
C THR A 72 6.39 4.02 0.92
N GLY A 73 5.84 4.43 -0.22
CA GLY A 73 4.46 4.27 -0.64
C GLY A 73 4.01 2.85 -0.65
N ALA A 74 2.89 2.59 0.01
CA ALA A 74 2.17 1.34 -0.12
C ALA A 74 1.09 1.44 -1.19
N TYR A 75 0.74 0.28 -1.73
CA TYR A 75 -0.34 0.11 -2.70
C TYR A 75 -1.39 -0.81 -2.12
N GLY A 76 -2.63 -0.64 -2.55
CA GLY A 76 -3.70 -1.53 -2.14
C GLY A 76 -4.96 -1.38 -2.99
N GLN A 77 -5.89 -2.29 -2.80
CA GLN A 77 -7.17 -2.27 -3.48
C GLN A 77 -8.11 -1.27 -2.82
N GLN A 78 -8.54 -0.24 -3.56
CA GLN A 78 -9.60 0.68 -3.13
C GLN A 78 -10.81 0.55 -4.06
N GLN A 79 -12.00 0.75 -3.49
CA GLN A 79 -13.23 0.75 -4.28
C GLN A 79 -13.21 1.98 -5.19
N THR A 80 -13.18 1.75 -6.50
CA THR A 80 -13.19 2.79 -7.52
C THR A 80 -14.49 2.88 -8.28
N GLY A 81 -15.41 1.95 -8.04
CA GLY A 81 -16.75 2.03 -8.61
C GLY A 81 -17.70 0.95 -8.12
N THR A 82 -18.79 0.83 -8.85
CA THR A 82 -19.80 -0.23 -8.66
C THR A 82 -20.31 -0.69 -10.02
N VAL A 83 -20.57 -1.98 -10.16
CA VAL A 83 -21.23 -2.57 -11.32
C VAL A 83 -22.53 -3.21 -10.90
N GLN A 84 -23.56 -3.08 -11.74
CA GLN A 84 -24.82 -3.76 -11.53
C GLN A 84 -24.79 -5.12 -12.23
N LYS A 85 -25.11 -6.18 -11.49
CA LYS A 85 -25.24 -7.54 -12.00
C LYS A 85 -26.70 -7.96 -11.94
N VAL A 86 -27.25 -8.34 -13.08
CA VAL A 86 -28.57 -8.97 -13.17
C VAL A 86 -28.43 -10.44 -12.87
N VAL A 87 -29.15 -10.95 -11.87
CA VAL A 87 -29.14 -12.34 -11.44
C VAL A 87 -30.56 -12.92 -11.45
N PRO A 88 -30.81 -14.10 -12.04
CA PRO A 88 -32.11 -14.74 -11.96
C PRO A 88 -32.49 -15.06 -10.52
N GLN A 89 -33.76 -14.87 -10.16
CA GLN A 89 -34.32 -15.45 -8.96
C GLN A 89 -34.44 -16.96 -9.16
N VAL A 90 -34.21 -17.74 -8.11
CA VAL A 90 -34.34 -19.21 -8.15
C VAL A 90 -35.51 -19.67 -7.28
N ASP A 91 -36.14 -20.77 -7.67
CA ASP A 91 -37.19 -21.46 -6.91
C ASP A 91 -36.60 -22.36 -5.80
N GLU A 92 -37.46 -23.03 -5.03
CA GLU A 92 -37.05 -23.94 -3.95
C GLU A 92 -36.23 -25.14 -4.43
N SER A 93 -36.29 -25.47 -5.72
CA SER A 93 -35.50 -26.54 -6.36
C SER A 93 -34.17 -26.02 -6.94
N GLY A 94 -33.91 -24.71 -6.86
CA GLY A 94 -32.70 -24.06 -7.38
C GLY A 94 -32.75 -23.72 -8.87
N ASN A 95 -33.89 -23.85 -9.53
CA ASN A 95 -34.06 -23.50 -10.94
C ASN A 95 -34.47 -22.03 -11.08
N PRO A 96 -34.16 -21.34 -12.20
CA PRO A 96 -34.63 -19.97 -12.42
C PRO A 96 -36.16 -19.88 -12.36
N ALA A 97 -36.68 -19.01 -11.49
CA ALA A 97 -38.10 -18.70 -11.42
C ALA A 97 -38.50 -17.98 -12.72
N LEU A 98 -39.49 -18.51 -13.42
CA LEU A 98 -39.98 -17.97 -14.68
C LEU A 98 -41.25 -17.14 -14.46
N ASP A 99 -41.45 -16.10 -15.26
CA ASP A 99 -42.69 -15.32 -15.34
C ASP A 99 -43.77 -16.05 -16.15
N GLU A 100 -44.94 -15.44 -16.30
CA GLU A 100 -46.07 -15.99 -17.06
C GLU A 100 -45.77 -16.24 -18.54
N SER A 101 -44.72 -15.62 -19.09
CA SER A 101 -44.26 -15.79 -20.46
C SER A 101 -43.11 -16.80 -20.59
N GLY A 102 -42.67 -17.42 -19.48
CA GLY A 102 -41.56 -18.36 -19.44
C GLY A 102 -40.18 -17.70 -19.40
N ASN A 103 -40.07 -16.39 -19.16
CA ASN A 103 -38.78 -15.71 -19.03
C ASN A 103 -38.32 -15.69 -17.57
N PRO A 104 -37.02 -15.77 -17.28
CA PRO A 104 -36.53 -15.67 -15.90
C PRO A 104 -36.85 -14.32 -15.26
N ILE A 105 -37.41 -14.36 -14.06
CA ILE A 105 -37.51 -13.20 -13.17
C ILE A 105 -36.11 -12.90 -12.62
N THR A 106 -35.70 -11.64 -12.61
CA THR A 106 -34.34 -11.24 -12.24
C THR A 106 -34.32 -10.18 -11.15
N ASN A 107 -33.27 -10.22 -10.33
CA ASN A 107 -32.90 -9.17 -9.37
C ASN A 107 -31.66 -8.43 -9.88
N THR A 108 -31.55 -7.17 -9.50
CA THR A 108 -30.33 -6.38 -9.72
C THR A 108 -29.55 -6.28 -8.42
N VAL A 109 -28.31 -6.74 -8.45
CA VAL A 109 -27.38 -6.63 -7.31
C VAL A 109 -26.27 -5.65 -7.69
N THR A 110 -25.94 -4.75 -6.78
CA THR A 110 -24.82 -3.83 -6.94
C THR A 110 -23.58 -4.45 -6.32
N MET A 111 -22.52 -4.60 -7.12
CA MET A 111 -21.23 -5.13 -6.68
C MET A 111 -20.17 -4.01 -6.73
N PRO A 112 -19.32 -3.87 -5.71
CA PRO A 112 -18.20 -2.95 -5.75
C PRO A 112 -17.14 -3.39 -6.77
N VAL A 113 -16.49 -2.42 -7.39
CA VAL A 113 -15.29 -2.62 -8.23
C VAL A 113 -14.10 -2.03 -7.50
N TYR A 114 -13.03 -2.82 -7.39
CA TYR A 114 -11.77 -2.40 -6.80
C TYR A 114 -10.67 -2.30 -7.85
N SER A 115 -9.76 -1.35 -7.64
CA SER A 115 -8.52 -1.27 -8.40
C SER A 115 -7.37 -0.96 -7.46
N GLU A 116 -6.18 -1.39 -7.86
CA GLU A 116 -4.95 -1.05 -7.17
C GLU A 116 -4.68 0.46 -7.28
N VAL A 117 -4.42 1.10 -6.15
CA VAL A 117 -4.09 2.52 -6.06
C VAL A 117 -2.96 2.74 -5.05
N ALA A 118 -2.23 3.85 -5.22
CA ALA A 118 -1.29 4.31 -4.20
C ALA A 118 -2.07 4.78 -2.96
N LEU A 119 -1.62 4.34 -1.78
CA LEU A 119 -2.20 4.72 -0.50
C LEU A 119 -1.52 5.97 0.07
N ASP A 120 -2.17 6.59 1.03
CA ASP A 120 -1.64 7.77 1.71
C ASP A 120 -0.47 7.45 2.64
N GLN A 121 0.11 8.50 3.25
CA GLN A 121 1.25 8.37 4.15
C GLN A 121 0.96 7.50 5.38
N SER A 122 -0.31 7.30 5.76
CA SER A 122 -0.65 6.50 6.95
C SER A 122 -0.38 5.00 6.74
N HIS A 123 -0.35 4.55 5.49
CA HIS A 123 -0.02 3.18 5.09
C HIS A 123 1.44 3.01 4.69
N ALA A 124 2.24 4.08 4.74
CA ALA A 124 3.63 4.04 4.33
C ALA A 124 4.46 3.14 5.27
N VAL A 125 5.39 2.38 4.70
CA VAL A 125 6.34 1.57 5.47
C VAL A 125 7.65 2.32 5.64
N THR A 126 8.11 2.44 6.88
CA THR A 126 9.39 3.11 7.17
C THR A 126 10.57 2.21 6.80
N LEU A 127 11.40 2.68 5.86
CA LEU A 127 12.59 1.98 5.38
C LEU A 127 13.83 2.31 6.22
N ASP A 128 13.96 3.55 6.66
CA ASP A 128 15.13 4.05 7.39
C ASP A 128 14.70 5.00 8.50
N VAL A 129 15.29 4.83 9.69
CA VAL A 129 15.20 5.72 10.84
C VAL A 129 16.60 6.16 11.23
N ARG A 130 16.82 7.46 11.26
CA ARG A 130 18.11 8.06 11.62
C ARG A 130 18.05 8.64 13.02
N ARG A 131 19.04 8.29 13.83
CA ARG A 131 19.25 8.86 15.16
C ARG A 131 20.55 9.63 15.18
N TYR A 132 20.55 10.73 15.92
CA TYR A 132 21.67 11.65 15.98
C TYR A 132 22.13 11.84 17.42
N ASP A 133 23.42 12.10 17.60
CA ASP A 133 23.95 12.60 18.87
C ASP A 133 23.73 14.12 19.02
N GLY A 134 24.14 14.65 20.18
CA GLY A 134 24.07 16.09 20.48
C GLY A 134 25.02 16.96 19.63
N ALA A 135 25.93 16.35 18.86
CA ALA A 135 26.83 17.02 17.93
C ALA A 135 26.32 16.96 16.47
N ASN A 136 25.04 16.61 16.26
CA ASN A 136 24.40 16.48 14.94
C ASN A 136 25.01 15.39 14.03
N ARG A 137 25.67 14.37 14.60
CA ARG A 137 26.19 13.24 13.83
C ARG A 137 25.20 12.09 13.88
N VAL A 138 25.01 11.41 12.75
CA VAL A 138 24.21 10.17 12.70
C VAL A 138 24.94 9.08 13.49
N VAL A 139 24.27 8.51 14.49
CA VAL A 139 24.79 7.40 15.31
C VAL A 139 24.12 6.07 15.00
N SER A 140 22.94 6.08 14.34
CA SER A 140 22.24 4.88 13.92
C SER A 140 21.36 5.17 12.70
N SER A 141 21.26 4.21 11.79
CA SER A 141 20.42 4.19 10.59
C SER A 141 19.94 2.77 10.31
N GLY A 142 18.74 2.63 9.77
CA GLY A 142 18.12 1.39 9.31
C GLY A 142 16.65 1.28 9.71
N PRO A 143 15.99 0.13 9.45
CA PRO A 143 14.55 -0.01 9.64
C PRO A 143 14.09 0.15 11.10
N VAL A 144 12.81 0.50 11.29
CA VAL A 144 12.15 0.86 12.57
C VAL A 144 12.43 -0.10 13.74
N ASN A 145 12.75 -1.37 13.49
CA ASN A 145 12.95 -2.41 14.50
C ASN A 145 14.43 -2.69 14.87
N LEU A 146 15.39 -1.84 14.51
CA LEU A 146 16.75 -1.97 15.04
C LEU A 146 16.77 -1.53 16.52
N PRO A 147 17.13 -2.42 17.48
CA PRO A 147 17.26 -2.02 18.87
C PRO A 147 18.36 -0.96 19.01
N PRO A 148 18.28 -0.09 20.05
CA PRO A 148 19.18 1.05 20.25
C PRO A 148 20.68 0.70 20.24
N ASN A 149 21.02 -0.57 20.48
CA ASN A 149 22.37 -1.10 20.52
C ASN A 149 22.67 -2.09 19.38
N GLY A 150 22.29 -1.78 18.13
CA GLY A 150 22.92 -2.34 16.92
C GLY A 150 22.97 -3.87 16.72
N THR A 151 22.34 -4.69 17.57
CA THR A 151 22.46 -6.16 17.53
C THR A 151 21.15 -6.88 17.25
N GLY A 152 20.05 -6.17 16.99
CA GLY A 152 18.79 -6.79 16.62
C GLY A 152 18.70 -6.93 15.11
N VAL A 153 18.57 -8.17 14.67
CA VAL A 153 18.18 -8.52 13.31
C VAL A 153 16.81 -7.87 13.06
N ALA A 154 16.70 -7.03 12.05
CA ALA A 154 15.40 -6.63 11.54
C ALA A 154 14.62 -7.92 11.23
N SER A 155 13.43 -8.11 11.81
CA SER A 155 12.52 -9.19 11.40
C SER A 155 12.05 -8.91 9.98
N GLY A 156 12.89 -9.34 9.04
CA GLY A 156 12.82 -9.15 7.62
C GLY A 156 14.07 -9.81 7.09
N THR A 157 13.96 -11.09 6.75
CA THR A 157 15.04 -11.91 6.24
C THR A 157 15.72 -11.20 5.07
N ILE A 158 16.89 -10.59 5.31
CA ILE A 158 17.76 -10.16 4.22
C ILE A 158 18.43 -11.44 3.70
N VAL A 159 17.85 -12.05 2.67
CA VAL A 159 18.55 -13.05 1.88
C VAL A 159 19.52 -12.29 0.98
N SER A 160 20.74 -12.05 1.46
CA SER A 160 21.82 -11.66 0.55
C SER A 160 22.29 -12.92 -0.17
N SER A 161 21.89 -13.12 -1.42
CA SER A 161 22.58 -14.06 -2.29
C SER A 161 23.98 -13.48 -2.57
N GLY A 162 24.97 -13.97 -1.83
CA GLY A 162 26.37 -13.69 -2.13
C GLY A 162 26.69 -14.18 -3.53
N ASN A 163 26.99 -13.25 -4.44
CA ASN A 163 27.62 -13.58 -5.70
C ASN A 163 29.11 -13.82 -5.41
N THR A 164 29.49 -15.07 -5.20
CA THR A 164 30.90 -15.47 -5.15
C THR A 164 31.46 -15.47 -6.57
N GLY A 165 32.28 -14.46 -6.88
CA GLY A 165 33.31 -14.56 -7.92
C GLY A 165 34.58 -15.17 -7.37
#